data_AF-A0A7S3UFD2-F1
#
_entry.id   AF-A0A7S3UFD2-F1
#
_cell.length_a   1.000
_cell.length_b   1.000
_cell.length_c   1.000
_cell.angle_alpha   90.00
_cell.angle_beta   90.00
_cell.angle_gamma   90.00
#
_symmetry.space_group_name_H-M   'P 1'
#
loop_
_entity.id
_entity.type
_entity.pdbx_description
1 polymer ?
#
loop_
_entity_poly.entity_id
_entity_poly.type
_entity_poly.pdbx_seq_one_letter_code
_entity_poly.pdbx_strand_id
1 'polypeptide(L)'
;EVMRFLLSNVRWWVEEYKFDGFRFDGVTSMMYDHHGLSVAFTGDYNEYFGMATDQEAMVYMMLVNDMLHNLYDFTTTIAEDVSGMPALCRPVHEGGTGFDYRMNMAVADLWQDLFKDAVPDENWGMGHITFTMTNTRWGEKTVGYA
;
A
#
# COMPACT_ATOMS: atom_id res chain seq x y z
N GLU A 1 -15.78 19.10 -6.98
CA GLU A 1 -15.16 18.89 -8.31
C GLU A 1 -13.97 17.92 -8.31
N VAL A 2 -12.98 18.04 -7.43
CA VAL A 2 -11.81 17.10 -7.41
C VAL A 2 -12.24 15.64 -7.29
N MET A 3 -13.13 15.31 -6.35
CA MET A 3 -13.70 13.95 -6.21
C MET A 3 -14.36 13.45 -7.50
N ARG A 4 -15.13 14.31 -8.18
CA ARG A 4 -15.79 13.98 -9.44
C ARG A 4 -14.75 13.64 -10.50
N PHE A 5 -13.68 14.45 -10.59
CA PHE A 5 -12.60 14.25 -11.54
C PHE A 5 -11.89 12.91 -11.31
N LEU A 6 -11.44 12.64 -10.08
CA LEU A 6 -10.66 11.44 -9.77
C LEU A 6 -11.49 10.14 -9.88
N LEU A 7 -12.70 10.12 -9.32
CA LEU A 7 -13.57 8.94 -9.44
C LEU A 7 -13.97 8.66 -10.90
N SER A 8 -14.28 9.71 -11.67
CA SER A 8 -14.58 9.55 -13.09
C SER A 8 -13.36 9.11 -13.89
N ASN A 9 -12.14 9.53 -13.50
CA ASN A 9 -10.92 9.11 -14.17
C ASN A 9 -10.68 7.60 -14.05
N VAL A 10 -10.82 7.06 -12.84
CA VAL A 10 -10.67 5.62 -12.60
C VAL A 10 -11.73 4.83 -13.36
N ARG A 11 -13.00 5.27 -13.31
CA ARG A 11 -14.08 4.67 -14.11
C ARG A 11 -13.78 4.69 -15.61
N TRP A 12 -13.30 5.81 -16.13
CA TRP A 12 -12.97 5.98 -17.55
C TRP A 12 -11.94 4.97 -18.04
N TRP A 13 -10.88 4.71 -17.25
CA TRP A 13 -9.88 3.71 -17.60
C TRP A 13 -10.46 2.29 -17.65
N VAL A 14 -11.34 1.93 -16.73
CA VAL A 14 -12.04 0.63 -16.78
C VAL A 14 -12.96 0.53 -17.98
N GLU A 15 -13.83 1.53 -18.19
CA GLU A 15 -14.87 1.45 -19.22
C GLU A 15 -14.33 1.55 -20.65
N GLU A 16 -13.39 2.46 -20.91
CA GLU A 16 -12.92 2.72 -22.27
C GLU A 16 -11.73 1.85 -22.65
N TYR A 17 -10.80 1.62 -21.72
CA TYR A 17 -9.55 0.91 -21.99
C TYR A 17 -9.53 -0.51 -21.45
N LYS A 18 -10.58 -0.92 -20.72
CA LYS A 18 -10.74 -2.30 -20.21
C LYS A 18 -9.59 -2.73 -19.30
N PHE A 19 -9.07 -1.81 -18.49
CA PHE A 19 -8.15 -2.17 -17.42
C PHE A 19 -8.85 -3.05 -16.38
N ASP A 20 -8.17 -4.10 -15.93
CA ASP A 20 -8.65 -5.04 -14.90
C ASP A 20 -8.35 -4.58 -13.47
N GLY A 21 -7.81 -3.37 -13.28
CA GLY A 21 -7.37 -2.91 -11.98
C GLY A 21 -6.37 -1.77 -12.04
N PHE A 22 -5.91 -1.36 -10.86
CA PHE A 22 -5.04 -0.19 -10.69
C PHE A 22 -4.00 -0.42 -9.61
N ARG A 23 -2.83 0.18 -9.81
CA ARG A 23 -1.89 0.49 -8.73
C ARG A 23 -2.01 1.97 -8.43
N PHE A 24 -2.23 2.30 -7.16
CA PHE A 24 -2.21 3.68 -6.67
C PHE A 24 -0.81 3.97 -6.17
N ASP A 25 -0.14 4.89 -6.85
CA ASP A 25 1.24 5.26 -6.56
C ASP A 25 1.28 6.33 -5.47
N GLY A 26 2.33 6.30 -4.64
CA GLY A 26 2.53 7.30 -3.60
C GLY A 26 1.43 7.33 -2.52
N VAL A 27 0.80 6.20 -2.20
CA VAL A 27 -0.26 6.12 -1.17
C VAL A 27 0.25 6.61 0.19
N THR A 28 1.52 6.34 0.53
CA THR A 28 2.17 6.92 1.72
C THR A 28 2.08 8.45 1.75
N SER A 29 2.31 9.09 0.59
CA SER A 29 2.26 10.55 0.47
C SER A 29 0.85 11.07 0.66
N MET A 30 -0.16 10.30 0.26
CA MET A 30 -1.56 10.66 0.42
C MET A 30 -2.03 10.52 1.86
N MET A 31 -1.58 9.48 2.58
CA MET A 31 -2.09 9.16 3.92
C MET A 31 -1.63 10.11 5.02
N TYR A 32 -0.52 10.82 4.82
CA TYR A 32 0.08 11.64 5.86
C TYR A 32 0.45 13.04 5.35
N ASP A 33 0.21 14.05 6.18
CA ASP A 33 0.58 15.46 5.90
C ASP A 33 2.09 15.64 5.72
N HIS A 34 2.90 14.83 6.43
CA HIS A 34 4.36 14.81 6.27
C HIS A 34 4.81 13.96 5.08
N HIS A 35 3.88 13.33 4.37
CA HIS A 35 4.10 12.53 3.17
C HIS A 35 5.09 11.36 3.34
N GLY A 36 5.27 10.87 4.57
CA GLY A 36 6.31 9.88 4.91
C GLY A 36 7.76 10.41 4.82
N LEU A 37 7.97 11.71 4.58
CA LEU A 37 9.31 12.29 4.42
C LEU A 37 9.99 12.49 5.77
N SER A 38 11.20 11.95 5.91
CA SER A 38 12.00 12.02 7.15
C SER A 38 11.28 11.45 8.39
N VAL A 39 10.33 10.53 8.17
CA VAL A 39 9.62 9.81 9.23
C VAL A 39 9.94 8.33 9.10
N ALA A 40 10.31 7.71 10.22
CA ALA A 40 10.45 6.27 10.31
C ALA A 40 9.14 5.68 10.85
N PHE A 41 8.72 4.55 10.29
CA PHE A 41 7.60 3.77 10.80
C PHE A 41 8.15 2.57 11.55
N THR A 42 8.04 2.60 12.88
CA THR A 42 8.51 1.55 13.78
C THR A 42 7.47 0.46 14.00
N GLY A 43 6.21 0.75 13.66
CA GLY A 43 5.06 -0.12 13.90
C GLY A 43 4.24 0.30 15.13
N ASP A 44 4.61 1.39 15.81
CA ASP A 44 3.75 2.02 16.83
C ASP A 44 2.51 2.61 16.16
N TYR A 45 1.33 2.29 16.69
CA TYR A 45 0.06 2.70 16.10
C TYR A 45 -0.17 4.21 16.18
N ASN A 46 0.51 4.91 17.08
CA ASN A 46 0.49 6.37 17.16
C ASN A 46 1.10 7.05 15.91
N GLU A 47 1.94 6.34 15.15
CA GLU A 47 2.54 6.83 13.91
C GLU A 47 1.55 6.78 12.74
N TYR A 48 0.57 5.86 12.80
CA TYR A 48 -0.42 5.65 11.74
C TYR A 48 -1.72 6.42 11.97
N PHE A 49 -2.13 6.55 13.23
CA PHE A 49 -3.42 7.11 13.63
C PHE A 49 -3.18 8.34 14.51
N GLY A 50 -3.14 9.51 13.88
CA GLY A 50 -2.93 10.76 14.59
C GLY A 50 -3.39 11.97 13.80
N MET A 51 -3.04 13.16 14.29
CA MET A 51 -3.40 14.42 13.62
C MET A 51 -2.66 14.62 12.29
N ALA A 52 -1.59 13.86 12.04
CA ALA A 52 -0.86 13.88 10.79
C ALA A 52 -1.49 13.01 9.69
N THR A 53 -2.51 12.19 10.02
CA THR A 53 -3.20 11.35 9.05
C THR A 53 -4.21 12.18 8.27
N ASP A 54 -4.06 12.23 6.94
CA ASP A 54 -4.97 12.97 6.06
C ASP A 54 -6.28 12.19 5.88
N GLN A 55 -7.33 12.68 6.54
CA GLN A 55 -8.66 12.07 6.49
C GLN A 55 -9.34 12.25 5.13
N GLU A 56 -9.07 13.33 4.41
CA GLU A 56 -9.70 13.57 3.10
C GLU A 56 -9.17 12.57 2.07
N ALA A 57 -7.85 12.32 2.09
CA ALA A 57 -7.21 11.30 1.27
C ALA A 57 -7.71 9.90 1.60
N MET A 58 -7.85 9.56 2.89
CA MET A 58 -8.40 8.28 3.34
C MET A 58 -9.83 8.07 2.85
N VAL A 59 -10.69 9.08 2.96
CA VAL A 59 -12.07 9.03 2.46
C VAL A 59 -12.11 8.86 0.94
N TYR A 60 -11.22 9.54 0.20
CA TYR A 60 -11.11 9.34 -1.25
C TYR A 60 -10.77 7.88 -1.60
N MET A 61 -9.77 7.30 -0.93
CA MET A 61 -9.35 5.92 -1.17
C MET A 61 -10.46 4.91 -0.83
N MET A 62 -11.20 5.13 0.27
CA MET A 62 -12.37 4.33 0.61
C MET A 62 -13.44 4.42 -0.48
N LEU A 63 -13.76 5.62 -0.96
CA LEU A 63 -14.80 5.84 -1.97
C LEU A 63 -14.42 5.21 -3.32
N VAL A 64 -13.16 5.32 -3.75
CA VAL A 64 -12.75 4.77 -5.05
C VAL A 64 -12.72 3.24 -5.03
N ASN A 65 -12.24 2.61 -3.95
CA ASN A 65 -12.25 1.16 -3.81
C ASN A 65 -13.68 0.62 -3.70
N ASP A 66 -14.52 1.23 -2.86
CA ASP A 66 -15.93 0.83 -2.74
C ASP A 66 -16.66 0.95 -4.09
N MET A 67 -16.48 2.07 -4.81
CA MET A 67 -17.05 2.25 -6.14
C MET A 67 -16.56 1.19 -7.13
N LEU A 68 -15.25 0.95 -7.20
CA LEU A 68 -14.64 0.00 -8.13
C LEU A 68 -15.15 -1.42 -7.89
N HIS A 69 -15.11 -1.90 -6.65
CA HIS A 69 -15.51 -3.27 -6.33
C HIS A 69 -17.03 -3.48 -6.41
N ASN A 70 -17.84 -2.42 -6.23
CA ASN A 70 -19.30 -2.51 -6.40
C ASN A 70 -19.73 -2.49 -7.87
N LEU A 71 -19.04 -1.72 -8.73
CA LEU A 71 -19.40 -1.60 -10.16
C LEU A 71 -18.69 -2.62 -11.05
N TYR A 72 -17.49 -3.05 -10.65
CA TYR A 72 -16.57 -3.89 -11.41
C TYR A 72 -15.89 -4.89 -10.47
N ASP A 73 -16.62 -5.95 -10.10
CA ASP A 73 -16.20 -6.97 -9.14
C ASP A 73 -14.90 -7.71 -9.48
N PHE A 74 -14.48 -7.69 -10.75
CA PHE A 74 -13.22 -8.25 -11.23
C PHE A 74 -12.00 -7.36 -10.96
N THR A 75 -12.20 -6.10 -10.55
CA THR A 75 -11.10 -5.15 -10.43
C THR A 75 -10.19 -5.45 -9.25
N THR A 76 -8.88 -5.37 -9.49
CA THR A 76 -7.86 -5.49 -8.42
C THR A 76 -7.20 -4.13 -8.16
N THR A 77 -7.15 -3.70 -6.91
CA THR A 77 -6.46 -2.46 -6.53
C THR A 77 -5.24 -2.72 -5.63
N ILE A 78 -4.11 -2.09 -5.96
CA ILE A 78 -2.83 -2.26 -5.27
C ILE A 78 -2.35 -0.91 -4.73
N ALA A 79 -2.03 -0.84 -3.45
CA ALA A 79 -1.44 0.34 -2.82
C ALA A 79 0.10 0.28 -2.83
N GLU A 80 0.73 1.36 -3.31
CA GLU A 80 2.15 1.62 -3.10
C GLU A 80 2.35 2.38 -1.77
N ASP A 81 2.44 1.61 -0.69
CA ASP A 81 2.64 2.11 0.67
C ASP A 81 3.94 1.56 1.27
N VAL A 82 4.82 2.45 1.76
CA VAL A 82 6.01 2.10 2.53
C VAL A 82 5.76 2.10 4.04
N SER A 83 4.70 2.75 4.54
CA SER A 83 4.54 2.99 5.98
C SER A 83 4.17 1.73 6.76
N GLY A 84 3.36 0.85 6.16
CA GLY A 84 2.83 -0.29 6.89
C GLY A 84 1.41 -0.08 7.43
N MET A 85 0.66 0.92 6.94
CA MET A 85 -0.61 1.35 7.55
C MET A 85 -1.55 0.16 7.78
N PRO A 86 -1.99 -0.10 9.03
CA PRO A 86 -2.92 -1.17 9.33
C PRO A 86 -4.28 -0.95 8.66
N ALA A 87 -4.93 -2.03 8.24
CA ALA A 87 -6.23 -2.04 7.58
C ALA A 87 -6.28 -1.36 6.20
N LEU A 88 -5.11 -1.04 5.60
CA LEU A 88 -5.03 -0.52 4.24
C LEU A 88 -5.57 -1.54 3.22
N CYS A 89 -5.34 -2.83 3.45
CA CYS A 89 -5.82 -3.88 2.55
C CYS A 89 -7.02 -4.64 3.12
N ARG A 90 -7.87 -3.97 3.91
CA ARG A 90 -9.14 -4.53 4.42
C ARG A 90 -10.34 -3.88 3.73
N PRO A 91 -11.46 -4.61 3.56
CA PRO A 91 -12.66 -4.06 2.93
C PRO A 91 -13.20 -2.81 3.62
N VAL A 92 -13.79 -1.90 2.84
CA VAL A 92 -14.34 -0.63 3.35
C VAL A 92 -15.43 -0.84 4.41
N HIS A 93 -16.29 -1.85 4.23
CA HIS A 93 -17.35 -2.18 5.19
C HIS A 93 -16.84 -2.72 6.54
N GLU A 94 -15.57 -3.16 6.62
CA GLU A 94 -14.90 -3.53 7.87
C GLU A 94 -14.17 -2.33 8.52
N GLY A 95 -14.17 -1.16 7.87
CA GLY A 95 -13.44 0.03 8.31
C GLY A 95 -12.02 0.16 7.73
N GLY A 96 -11.65 -0.65 6.73
CA GLY A 96 -10.41 -0.47 5.97
C GLY A 96 -10.55 0.53 4.81
N THR A 97 -9.48 0.71 4.03
CA THR A 97 -9.53 1.58 2.84
C THR A 97 -9.97 0.87 1.56
N GLY A 98 -10.03 -0.46 1.58
CA GLY A 98 -10.55 -1.26 0.48
C GLY A 98 -9.53 -1.72 -0.55
N PHE A 99 -8.22 -1.50 -0.39
CA PHE A 99 -7.26 -2.08 -1.34
C PHE A 99 -7.22 -3.60 -1.26
N ASP A 100 -6.99 -4.27 -2.39
CA ASP A 100 -6.80 -5.72 -2.40
C ASP A 100 -5.41 -6.11 -1.90
N TYR A 101 -4.38 -5.41 -2.38
CA TYR A 101 -2.98 -5.70 -2.06
C TYR A 101 -2.22 -4.43 -1.71
N ARG A 102 -1.10 -4.60 -1.00
CA ARG A 102 -0.03 -3.60 -0.89
C ARG A 102 1.28 -4.15 -1.43
N MET A 103 2.17 -3.28 -1.86
CA MET A 103 3.53 -3.68 -2.20
C MET A 103 4.35 -3.95 -0.93
N ASN A 104 5.09 -5.06 -0.91
CA ASN A 104 6.08 -5.34 0.14
C ASN A 104 7.44 -4.77 -0.29
N MET A 105 7.64 -3.48 -0.02
CA MET A 105 8.80 -2.73 -0.50
C MET A 105 10.11 -3.11 0.22
N ALA A 106 10.02 -3.66 1.44
CA ALA A 106 11.19 -4.07 2.23
C ALA A 106 11.98 -5.25 1.61
N VAL A 107 11.36 -6.04 0.72
CA VAL A 107 12.02 -7.19 0.08
C VAL A 107 13.10 -6.74 -0.89
N ALA A 108 12.83 -5.72 -1.69
CA ALA A 108 13.82 -5.20 -2.64
C ALA A 108 15.00 -4.55 -1.89
N ASP A 109 14.72 -3.83 -0.79
CA ASP A 109 15.75 -3.23 0.05
C ASP A 109 16.65 -4.29 0.70
N LEU A 110 16.09 -5.41 1.18
CA LEU A 110 16.86 -6.54 1.71
C LEU A 110 17.92 -7.04 0.72
N TRP A 111 17.51 -7.32 -0.53
CA TRP A 111 18.44 -7.83 -1.53
C TRP A 111 19.46 -6.77 -1.93
N GLN A 112 19.02 -5.52 -2.03
CA GLN A 112 19.91 -4.42 -2.29
C GLN A 112 21.01 -4.30 -1.22
N ASP A 113 20.66 -4.38 0.06
CA ASP A 113 21.60 -4.25 1.17
C ASP A 113 22.60 -5.42 1.18
N LEU A 114 22.12 -6.67 0.99
CA LEU A 114 23.00 -7.84 0.90
C LEU A 114 24.03 -7.73 -0.23
N PHE A 115 23.61 -7.25 -1.40
CA PHE A 115 24.49 -7.15 -2.57
C PHE A 115 25.38 -5.90 -2.56
N LYS A 116 24.86 -4.74 -2.14
CA LYS A 116 25.65 -3.49 -2.10
C LYS A 116 26.71 -3.50 -1.02
N ASP A 117 26.39 -4.04 0.16
CA ASP A 117 27.36 -4.16 1.25
C ASP A 117 28.36 -5.31 1.03
N ALA A 118 28.23 -6.02 -0.09
CA ALA A 118 29.06 -7.16 -0.48
C ALA A 118 29.21 -8.16 0.67
N VAL A 119 28.11 -8.41 1.39
CA VAL A 119 28.09 -9.36 2.50
C VAL A 119 28.46 -10.73 1.93
N PRO A 120 29.57 -11.35 2.39
CA PRO A 120 29.97 -12.67 1.91
C PRO A 120 28.83 -13.67 2.07
N ASP A 121 28.64 -14.54 1.10
CA ASP A 121 27.51 -15.48 1.05
C ASP A 121 27.40 -16.32 2.34
N GLU A 122 28.53 -16.69 2.95
CA GLU A 122 28.59 -17.42 4.21
C GLU A 122 28.08 -16.63 5.43
N ASN A 123 27.99 -15.30 5.33
CA ASN A 123 27.53 -14.40 6.38
C ASN A 123 26.07 -13.97 6.19
N TRP A 124 25.36 -14.52 5.19
CA TRP A 124 23.95 -14.19 4.98
C TRP A 124 23.11 -14.69 6.16
N GLY A 125 22.48 -13.74 6.86
CA GLY A 125 21.60 -14.04 7.99
C GLY A 125 20.29 -14.65 7.51
N MET A 126 20.21 -15.97 7.37
CA MET A 126 18.99 -16.67 6.92
C MET A 126 17.74 -16.32 7.76
N GLY A 127 17.92 -16.06 9.06
CA GLY A 127 16.85 -15.59 9.94
C GLY A 127 16.34 -14.19 9.57
N HIS A 128 17.24 -13.26 9.22
CA HIS A 128 16.89 -11.92 8.77
C HIS A 128 16.16 -11.96 7.42
N ILE A 129 16.66 -12.75 6.46
CA ILE A 129 16.00 -12.96 5.16
C ILE A 129 14.59 -13.49 5.36
N THR A 130 14.45 -14.57 6.14
CA THR A 130 13.14 -15.18 6.41
C THR A 130 12.20 -14.19 7.08
N PHE A 131 12.70 -13.44 8.07
CA PHE A 131 11.92 -12.41 8.76
C PHE A 131 11.41 -11.36 7.78
N THR A 132 12.28 -10.71 6.99
CA THR A 132 11.87 -9.64 6.07
C THR A 132 10.90 -10.14 5.00
N MET A 133 11.09 -11.37 4.51
CA MET A 133 10.19 -11.98 3.52
C MET A 133 8.80 -12.34 4.08
N THR A 134 8.68 -12.57 5.40
CA THR A 134 7.44 -13.06 6.05
C THR A 134 6.81 -12.06 7.02
N ASN A 135 7.48 -10.95 7.32
CA ASN A 135 7.00 -9.89 8.20
C ASN A 135 5.92 -9.04 7.52
N THR A 136 4.77 -9.64 7.29
CA THR A 136 3.58 -9.02 6.70
C THR A 136 2.40 -9.17 7.63
N ARG A 137 1.42 -8.27 7.55
CA ARG A 137 0.21 -8.32 8.38
C ARG A 137 -0.66 -9.50 7.97
N TRP A 138 -0.99 -10.37 8.93
CA TRP A 138 -1.96 -11.43 8.69
C TRP A 138 -3.34 -10.85 8.35
N GLY A 139 -3.98 -11.40 7.31
CA GLY A 139 -5.27 -10.92 6.80
C GLY A 139 -5.19 -9.76 5.80
N GLU A 140 -4.00 -9.26 5.49
CA GLU A 140 -3.77 -8.26 4.44
C GLU A 140 -2.85 -8.87 3.38
N LYS A 141 -3.25 -8.83 2.11
CA LYS A 141 -2.47 -9.45 1.04
C LYS A 141 -1.35 -8.51 0.60
N THR A 142 -0.19 -9.06 0.29
CA THR A 142 0.97 -8.29 -0.18
C THR A 142 1.54 -8.85 -1.47
N VAL A 143 2.06 -7.97 -2.34
CA VAL A 143 2.85 -8.34 -3.52
C VAL A 143 4.32 -8.12 -3.19
N GLY A 144 5.08 -9.20 -3.04
CA GLY A 144 6.54 -9.16 -2.92
C GLY A 144 7.22 -9.20 -4.29
N TYR A 145 8.34 -8.49 -4.43
CA TYR A 145 9.16 -8.44 -5.64
C TYR A 145 10.64 -8.35 -5.24
N ALA A 146 11.52 -8.88 -6.10
CA ALA A 146 12.96 -8.96 -5.87
C ALA A 146 13.73 -8.08 -6.86
#